data_AF-A0A423X9U9-F1
#
_entry.id   AF-A0A423X9U9-F1
#
_cell.length_a   1.000
_cell.length_b   1.000
_cell.length_c   1.000
_cell.angle_alpha   90.00
_cell.angle_beta   90.00
_cell.angle_gamma   90.00
#
_symmetry.space_group_name_H-M   'P 1'
#
loop_
_entity.id
_entity.type
_entity.pdbx_description
1 polymer ?
#
loop_
_entity_poly.entity_id
_entity_poly.type
_entity_poly.pdbx_seq_one_letter_code
_entity_poly.pdbx_strand_id
1 'polypeptide(L)'
;MASTSTPSPAGSASTATPTPTPSSSSSSTNPSSSTTSPPSSSSSKQQQQPNLYLENDPARTGFDPKTQWWMNYFRILTGQVTNEGVFHYREHRYRANEARDVKRCEDYRDWLFAYSPTIRFLNDKIAELNHGRPMDPASVVCRRCPARLTPDLQVQRQGGGFEPAHGILVCANEVRNRGHLEDTLAHEMVHAYDQLRFEVDFRGEKNLKQAACTEIRASMLSGECRWTREVFTRGNYTLTQQFQNCVRRRAVQSMMARPWVKDDVQAVKVVNEVWDSCFSDTRPFDEIYR
;
A
#
# COMPACT_ATOMS: atom_id res chain seq x y z
N MET A 1 47.38 14.92 -51.04
CA MET A 1 46.14 15.68 -50.79
C MET A 1 45.79 15.45 -49.32
N ALA A 2 46.48 16.19 -48.42
CA ALA A 2 45.94 17.36 -47.69
C ALA A 2 44.77 16.95 -46.76
N SER A 3 45.02 16.56 -45.50
CA SER A 3 45.41 17.34 -44.32
C SER A 3 44.22 17.98 -43.57
N THR A 4 43.93 17.38 -42.40
CA THR A 4 43.70 18.00 -41.07
C THR A 4 42.62 19.05 -40.81
N SER A 5 42.07 18.91 -39.59
CA SER A 5 41.78 19.93 -38.56
C SER A 5 40.33 20.38 -38.32
N THR A 6 39.92 20.15 -37.06
CA THR A 6 38.95 20.93 -36.26
C THR A 6 39.18 22.44 -36.34
N PRO A 7 38.15 23.25 -36.06
CA PRO A 7 38.22 24.04 -34.82
C PRO A 7 36.87 24.33 -34.13
N SER A 8 36.92 24.55 -32.81
CA SER A 8 36.00 25.44 -32.08
C SER A 8 36.30 26.91 -32.38
N PRO A 9 35.37 27.83 -32.09
CA PRO A 9 35.73 28.88 -31.13
C PRO A 9 34.60 29.35 -30.19
N ALA A 10 35.03 29.89 -29.05
CA ALA A 10 34.34 30.83 -28.17
C ALA A 10 33.92 32.11 -28.95
N GLY A 11 33.06 33.04 -28.51
CA GLY A 11 32.34 33.34 -27.28
C GLY A 11 31.79 34.77 -27.45
N SER A 12 30.87 35.24 -26.60
CA SER A 12 30.73 36.67 -26.24
C SER A 12 29.75 36.87 -25.10
N ALA A 13 30.16 37.74 -24.18
CA ALA A 13 29.56 38.07 -22.91
C ALA A 13 28.40 39.07 -23.03
N SER A 14 27.55 39.12 -22.00
CA SER A 14 26.95 40.37 -21.56
C SER A 14 26.65 40.35 -20.06
N THR A 15 27.16 41.41 -19.45
CA THR A 15 27.30 41.85 -18.07
C THR A 15 25.96 42.18 -17.41
N ALA A 16 25.81 41.96 -16.09
CA ALA A 16 25.28 42.95 -15.13
C ALA A 16 25.17 42.40 -13.69
N THR A 17 25.78 43.11 -12.76
CA THR A 17 25.54 43.22 -11.30
C THR A 17 25.55 44.75 -11.03
N PRO A 18 25.02 45.36 -9.94
CA PRO A 18 24.61 44.83 -8.63
C PRO A 18 23.30 45.40 -8.03
N THR A 19 23.00 44.93 -6.80
CA THR A 19 22.12 45.41 -5.70
C THR A 19 21.99 46.95 -5.56
N PRO A 20 20.97 47.54 -4.85
CA PRO A 20 20.70 47.32 -3.40
C PRO A 20 19.23 47.48 -2.90
N THR A 21 19.00 47.03 -1.66
CA THR A 21 17.95 47.46 -0.68
C THR A 21 18.03 48.95 -0.33
N PRO A 22 16.95 49.64 0.10
CA PRO A 22 16.57 49.79 1.53
C PRO A 22 15.03 49.74 1.77
N SER A 23 14.49 49.22 2.88
CA SER A 23 14.33 49.80 4.24
C SER A 23 13.28 50.91 4.39
N SER A 24 12.72 50.98 5.61
CA SER A 24 11.89 52.04 6.23
C SER A 24 10.37 51.82 6.07
N SER A 25 9.54 51.53 7.10
CA SER A 25 9.35 51.96 8.50
C SER A 25 8.17 52.91 8.64
N SER A 26 7.23 52.59 9.54
CA SER A 26 6.59 53.51 10.53
C SER A 26 5.25 52.89 10.97
N SER A 27 5.03 52.39 12.20
CA SER A 27 5.03 53.02 13.54
C SER A 27 3.80 53.89 13.84
N SER A 28 2.95 53.42 14.77
CA SER A 28 2.22 54.20 15.80
C SER A 28 1.34 53.24 16.65
N THR A 29 1.65 52.86 17.91
CA THR A 29 1.52 53.54 19.24
C THR A 29 0.12 54.13 19.51
N ASN A 30 -0.77 53.47 20.27
CA ASN A 30 -1.04 53.56 21.75
C ASN A 30 -2.29 54.43 22.07
N PRO A 31 -2.91 54.45 23.29
CA PRO A 31 -2.88 53.52 24.44
C PRO A 31 -4.24 53.30 25.20
N SER A 32 -4.21 52.40 26.21
CA SER A 32 -4.89 52.39 27.54
C SER A 32 -6.42 52.45 27.72
N SER A 33 -6.98 51.45 28.41
CA SER A 33 -7.64 51.66 29.72
C SER A 33 -7.88 50.33 30.47
N SER A 34 -7.61 50.39 31.77
CA SER A 34 -7.68 49.33 32.78
C SER A 34 -9.07 49.20 33.40
N THR A 35 -9.52 47.97 33.67
CA THR A 35 -10.44 47.71 34.81
C THR A 35 -10.30 46.26 35.29
N THR A 36 -10.32 46.10 36.61
CA THR A 36 -9.89 44.92 37.37
C THR A 36 -11.08 44.17 37.97
N SER A 37 -10.96 42.84 38.12
CA SER A 37 -11.63 41.88 39.06
C SER A 37 -12.65 40.90 38.44
N PRO A 38 -12.90 39.68 39.01
CA PRO A 38 -12.09 38.77 39.84
C PRO A 38 -11.99 37.33 39.23
N PRO A 39 -11.32 36.32 39.84
CA PRO A 39 -10.97 35.08 39.14
C PRO A 39 -12.08 34.03 39.21
N SER A 40 -12.66 33.68 38.06
CA SER A 40 -13.53 32.51 37.92
C SER A 40 -12.66 31.28 37.70
N SER A 41 -12.70 30.34 38.64
CA SER A 41 -12.08 29.02 38.57
C SER A 41 -12.48 28.29 37.28
N SER A 42 -11.63 28.33 36.25
CA SER A 42 -11.76 27.50 35.08
C SER A 42 -11.15 26.14 35.40
N SER A 43 -12.01 25.20 35.78
CA SER A 43 -11.70 23.78 35.76
C SER A 43 -11.13 23.43 34.39
N SER A 44 -9.82 23.21 34.34
CA SER A 44 -9.12 22.76 33.14
C SER A 44 -9.67 21.39 32.76
N LYS A 45 -10.64 21.37 31.84
CA LYS A 45 -10.92 20.18 31.03
C LYS A 45 -9.63 19.91 30.26
N GLN A 46 -8.82 18.99 30.78
CA GLN A 46 -7.79 18.35 29.99
C GLN A 46 -8.48 17.84 28.73
N GLN A 47 -8.15 18.46 27.59
CA GLN A 47 -8.54 17.95 26.28
C GLN A 47 -7.85 16.60 26.14
N GLN A 48 -8.60 15.55 26.44
CA GLN A 48 -8.22 14.18 26.16
C GLN A 48 -7.98 14.11 24.65
N GLN A 49 -6.74 13.86 24.24
CA GLN A 49 -6.46 13.53 22.85
C GLN A 49 -7.42 12.39 22.48
N PRO A 50 -8.16 12.47 21.36
CA PRO A 50 -9.06 11.40 20.98
C PRO A 50 -8.22 10.12 20.84
N ASN A 51 -8.60 9.08 21.58
CA ASN A 51 -7.93 7.78 21.51
C ASN A 51 -7.82 7.38 20.03
N LEU A 52 -6.58 7.37 19.51
CA LEU A 52 -6.29 7.03 18.11
C LEU A 52 -6.70 5.59 17.77
N TYR A 53 -6.92 4.77 18.81
CA TYR A 53 -7.39 3.40 18.75
C TYR A 53 -8.66 3.29 19.59
N LEU A 54 -9.77 2.94 18.95
CA LEU A 54 -11.02 2.64 19.65
C LEU A 54 -10.80 1.39 20.49
N GLU A 55 -10.94 1.48 21.82
CA GLU A 55 -10.80 0.34 22.72
C GLU A 55 -12.13 -0.43 22.80
N ASN A 56 -12.04 -1.76 22.90
CA ASN A 56 -13.22 -2.60 23.00
C ASN A 56 -13.94 -2.37 24.34
N ASP A 57 -15.23 -2.00 24.26
CA ASP A 57 -16.13 -1.95 25.40
C ASP A 57 -17.21 -3.03 25.24
N PRO A 58 -17.18 -4.12 26.03
CA PRO A 58 -18.14 -5.22 25.92
C PRO A 58 -19.61 -4.82 26.04
N ALA A 59 -19.92 -3.77 26.83
CA ALA A 59 -21.30 -3.31 26.99
C ALA A 59 -21.82 -2.63 25.72
N ARG A 60 -20.93 -1.95 24.99
CA ARG A 60 -21.24 -1.26 23.73
C ARG A 60 -21.15 -2.17 22.52
N THR A 61 -20.16 -3.06 22.48
CA THR A 61 -19.83 -3.86 21.30
C THR A 61 -20.42 -5.26 21.32
N GLY A 62 -20.81 -5.77 22.49
CA GLY A 62 -21.29 -7.14 22.67
C GLY A 62 -20.19 -8.20 22.64
N PHE A 63 -18.94 -7.82 22.37
CA PHE A 63 -17.78 -8.71 22.37
C PHE A 63 -17.01 -8.64 23.69
N ASP A 64 -16.84 -9.80 24.34
CA ASP A 64 -16.04 -9.94 25.56
C ASP A 64 -14.90 -10.95 25.34
N PRO A 65 -13.62 -10.54 25.43
CA PRO A 65 -12.48 -11.45 25.25
C PRO A 65 -12.38 -12.55 26.32
N LYS A 66 -13.02 -12.39 27.49
CA LYS A 66 -13.04 -13.41 28.55
C LYS A 66 -14.04 -14.53 28.26
N THR A 67 -15.02 -14.28 27.40
CA THR A 67 -16.00 -15.28 26.99
C THR A 67 -15.38 -16.31 26.06
N GLN A 68 -15.80 -17.59 26.18
CA GLN A 68 -15.30 -18.67 25.33
C GLN A 68 -15.49 -18.33 23.84
N TRP A 69 -14.51 -18.72 23.01
CA TRP A 69 -14.47 -18.31 21.60
C TRP A 69 -15.74 -18.70 20.83
N TRP A 70 -16.31 -19.88 21.10
CA TRP A 70 -17.50 -20.38 20.42
C TRP A 70 -18.77 -19.62 20.82
N MET A 71 -18.86 -19.15 22.08
CA MET A 71 -19.95 -18.30 22.54
C MET A 71 -19.89 -16.93 21.88
N ASN A 72 -18.70 -16.32 21.82
CA ASN A 72 -18.50 -15.07 21.08
C ASN A 72 -18.85 -15.25 19.59
N TYR A 73 -18.45 -16.36 18.99
CA TYR A 73 -18.79 -16.67 17.60
C TYR A 73 -20.29 -16.84 17.38
N PHE A 74 -20.98 -17.55 18.28
CA PHE A 74 -22.44 -17.69 18.24
C PHE A 74 -23.14 -16.33 18.36
N ARG A 75 -22.70 -15.48 19.30
CA ARG A 75 -23.22 -14.10 19.45
C ARG A 75 -23.03 -13.25 18.19
N ILE A 76 -21.92 -13.42 17.48
CA ILE A 76 -21.69 -12.76 16.19
C ILE A 76 -22.72 -13.24 15.16
N LEU A 77 -22.92 -14.56 15.05
CA LEU A 77 -23.85 -15.15 14.09
C LEU A 77 -25.32 -14.78 14.39
N THR A 78 -25.68 -14.61 15.66
CA THR A 78 -27.03 -14.19 16.07
C THR A 78 -27.24 -12.68 16.04
N GLY A 79 -26.25 -11.89 15.59
CA GLY A 79 -26.35 -10.44 15.49
C GLY A 79 -26.30 -9.70 16.83
N GLN A 80 -25.82 -10.36 17.90
CA GLN A 80 -25.69 -9.79 19.25
C GLN A 80 -24.38 -9.01 19.45
N VAL A 81 -23.54 -8.93 18.42
CA VAL A 81 -22.25 -8.22 18.43
C VAL A 81 -22.27 -7.17 17.32
N THR A 82 -21.88 -5.95 17.63
CA THR A 82 -21.84 -4.84 16.65
C THR A 82 -20.71 -5.04 15.64
N ASN A 83 -20.72 -4.31 14.52
CA ASN A 83 -19.63 -4.36 13.52
C ASN A 83 -18.25 -4.05 14.14
N GLU A 84 -18.22 -3.12 15.09
CA GLU A 84 -17.03 -2.82 15.88
C GLU A 84 -16.63 -3.98 16.80
N GLY A 85 -17.59 -4.61 17.47
CA GLY A 85 -17.32 -5.82 18.26
C GLY A 85 -16.77 -6.97 17.42
N VAL A 86 -17.25 -7.13 16.18
CA VAL A 86 -16.70 -8.09 15.22
C VAL A 86 -15.25 -7.76 14.86
N PHE A 87 -14.92 -6.47 14.67
CA PHE A 87 -13.54 -6.02 14.46
C PHE A 87 -12.65 -6.39 15.65
N HIS A 88 -13.07 -6.08 16.87
CA HIS A 88 -12.32 -6.42 18.09
C HIS A 88 -12.18 -7.92 18.31
N TYR A 89 -13.23 -8.70 18.05
CA TYR A 89 -13.18 -10.16 18.11
C TYR A 89 -12.11 -10.71 17.16
N ARG A 90 -12.06 -10.20 15.92
CA ARG A 90 -11.08 -10.64 14.92
C ARG A 90 -9.66 -10.27 15.33
N GLU A 91 -9.42 -9.02 15.75
CA GLU A 91 -8.10 -8.59 16.23
C GLU A 91 -7.64 -9.41 17.44
N HIS A 92 -8.54 -9.71 18.37
CA HIS A 92 -8.25 -10.59 19.50
C HIS A 92 -7.82 -11.99 19.03
N ARG A 93 -8.54 -12.58 18.06
CA ARG A 93 -8.17 -13.88 17.48
C ARG A 93 -6.85 -13.83 16.71
N TYR A 94 -6.55 -12.75 16.00
CA TYR A 94 -5.28 -12.58 15.29
C TYR A 94 -4.10 -12.49 16.27
N ARG A 95 -4.24 -11.76 17.38
CA ARG A 95 -3.21 -11.73 18.43
C ARG A 95 -3.02 -13.12 19.06
N ALA A 96 -4.11 -13.81 19.38
CA ALA A 96 -4.04 -15.14 19.99
C ALA A 96 -3.40 -16.21 19.10
N ASN A 97 -3.50 -16.08 17.78
CA ASN A 97 -2.95 -17.04 16.81
C ASN A 97 -1.67 -16.55 16.10
N GLU A 98 -1.09 -15.43 16.54
CA GLU A 98 0.00 -14.75 15.83
C GLU A 98 1.19 -15.68 15.54
N ALA A 99 1.68 -16.41 16.55
CA ALA A 99 2.82 -17.32 16.37
C ALA A 99 2.53 -18.44 15.36
N ARG A 100 1.30 -18.98 15.36
CA ARG A 100 0.87 -20.02 14.41
C ARG A 100 0.77 -19.46 12.99
N ASP A 101 0.21 -18.26 12.85
CA ASP A 101 -0.02 -17.62 11.56
C ASP A 101 1.30 -17.20 10.91
N VAL A 102 2.22 -16.61 11.68
CA VAL A 102 3.58 -16.26 11.23
C VAL A 102 4.34 -17.51 10.79
N LYS A 103 4.38 -18.57 11.62
CA LYS A 103 5.06 -19.81 11.24
C LYS A 103 4.51 -20.41 9.94
N ARG A 104 3.19 -20.48 9.80
CA ARG A 104 2.55 -20.98 8.57
C ARG A 104 2.89 -20.12 7.35
N CYS A 105 2.96 -18.81 7.51
CA CYS A 105 3.36 -17.88 6.46
C CYS A 105 4.82 -18.11 6.03
N GLU A 106 5.73 -18.30 6.99
CA GLU A 106 7.14 -18.59 6.73
C GLU A 106 7.33 -19.95 6.04
N ASP A 107 6.66 -21.00 6.52
CA ASP A 107 6.67 -22.32 5.88
C ASP A 107 6.20 -22.25 4.42
N TYR A 108 5.16 -21.47 4.13
CA TYR A 108 4.68 -21.26 2.77
C TYR A 108 5.66 -20.42 1.94
N ARG A 109 6.19 -19.33 2.50
CA ARG A 109 7.20 -18.46 1.84
C ARG A 109 8.39 -19.30 1.41
N ASP A 110 8.96 -20.07 2.33
CA ASP A 110 10.16 -20.87 2.08
C ASP A 110 9.89 -21.94 1.02
N TRP A 111 8.71 -22.57 1.07
CA TRP A 111 8.27 -23.49 0.03
C TRP A 111 8.16 -22.80 -1.33
N LEU A 112 7.62 -21.58 -1.40
CA LEU A 112 7.47 -20.84 -2.65
C LEU A 112 8.82 -20.45 -3.25
N PHE A 113 9.77 -19.97 -2.45
CA PHE A 113 11.14 -19.73 -2.92
C PHE A 113 11.82 -21.01 -3.42
N ALA A 114 11.55 -22.14 -2.78
CA ALA A 114 12.13 -23.42 -3.19
C ALA A 114 11.48 -23.99 -4.46
N TYR A 115 10.16 -23.88 -4.62
CA TYR A 115 9.42 -24.71 -5.58
C TYR A 115 8.46 -23.97 -6.52
N SER A 116 8.05 -22.73 -6.23
CA SER A 116 7.15 -22.00 -7.14
C SER A 116 7.93 -21.50 -8.36
N PRO A 117 7.54 -21.91 -9.59
CA PRO A 117 8.17 -21.38 -10.81
C PRO A 117 8.04 -19.86 -10.91
N THR A 118 6.88 -19.33 -10.52
CA THR A 118 6.58 -17.89 -10.55
C THR A 118 7.49 -17.10 -9.62
N ILE A 119 7.57 -17.51 -8.35
CA ILE A 119 8.36 -16.78 -7.34
C ILE A 119 9.85 -16.90 -7.64
N ARG A 120 10.32 -18.08 -8.07
CA ARG A 120 11.72 -18.28 -8.47
C ARG A 120 12.09 -17.40 -9.66
N PHE A 121 11.26 -17.40 -10.71
CA PHE A 121 11.50 -16.57 -11.90
C PHE A 121 11.55 -15.08 -11.55
N LEU A 122 10.59 -14.58 -10.77
CA LEU A 122 10.60 -13.18 -10.33
C LEU A 122 11.83 -12.88 -9.48
N ASN A 123 12.25 -13.80 -8.62
CA ASN A 123 13.44 -13.63 -7.79
C ASN A 123 14.71 -13.50 -8.64
N ASP A 124 14.84 -14.34 -9.66
CA ASP A 124 15.97 -14.32 -10.59
C ASP A 124 16.00 -12.99 -11.37
N LYS A 125 14.83 -12.52 -11.84
CA LYS A 125 14.71 -11.25 -12.58
C LYS A 125 15.00 -10.03 -11.72
N ILE A 126 14.62 -10.06 -10.44
CA ILE A 126 14.99 -9.04 -9.46
C ILE A 126 16.50 -9.09 -9.21
N ALA A 127 17.09 -10.27 -9.07
CA ALA A 127 18.53 -10.43 -8.87
C ALA A 127 19.34 -9.88 -10.03
N GLU A 128 18.92 -10.14 -11.28
CA GLU A 128 19.54 -9.59 -12.50
C GLU A 128 19.64 -8.06 -12.45
N LEU A 129 18.58 -7.38 -11.99
CA LEU A 129 18.57 -5.92 -11.84
C LEU A 129 19.30 -5.42 -10.58
N ASN A 130 19.37 -6.24 -9.53
CA ASN A 130 19.96 -5.89 -8.23
C ASN A 130 21.41 -6.37 -8.08
N HIS A 131 22.21 -6.29 -9.15
CA HIS A 131 23.63 -6.69 -9.14
C HIS A 131 23.87 -8.14 -8.68
N GLY A 132 22.99 -9.05 -9.07
CA GLY A 132 23.06 -10.47 -8.72
C GLY A 132 22.58 -10.80 -7.29
N ARG A 133 21.97 -9.84 -6.57
CA ARG A 133 21.43 -10.09 -5.23
C ARG A 133 19.94 -10.46 -5.27
N PRO A 134 19.58 -11.74 -5.07
CA PRO A 134 18.18 -12.15 -5.00
C PRO A 134 17.52 -11.65 -3.71
N MET A 135 16.20 -11.69 -3.68
CA MET A 135 15.44 -11.65 -2.44
C MET A 135 15.69 -12.93 -1.63
N ASP A 136 15.85 -12.73 -0.34
CA ASP A 136 16.06 -13.76 0.67
C ASP A 136 14.99 -13.69 1.77
N PRO A 137 14.94 -14.66 2.70
CA PRO A 137 14.01 -14.64 3.84
C PRO A 137 14.12 -13.41 4.75
N ALA A 138 15.24 -12.66 4.72
CA ALA A 138 15.39 -11.43 5.48
C ALA A 138 14.68 -10.25 4.79
N SER A 139 14.65 -10.26 3.46
CA SER A 139 13.93 -9.28 2.64
C SER A 139 12.43 -9.56 2.50
N VAL A 140 11.95 -10.77 2.85
CA VAL A 140 10.52 -11.14 2.81
C VAL A 140 10.07 -11.63 4.19
N VAL A 141 9.46 -10.73 4.96
CA VAL A 141 9.12 -10.97 6.37
C VAL A 141 7.62 -11.22 6.54
N CYS A 142 7.27 -12.30 7.25
CA CYS A 142 5.90 -12.58 7.68
C CYS A 142 5.65 -11.98 9.07
N ARG A 143 4.67 -11.08 9.21
CA ARG A 143 4.25 -10.53 10.52
C ARG A 143 2.74 -10.38 10.61
N ARG A 144 2.22 -10.17 11.81
CA ARG A 144 0.83 -9.75 11.99
C ARG A 144 0.68 -8.28 11.59
N CYS A 145 -0.28 -7.99 10.72
CA CYS A 145 -0.70 -6.64 10.38
C CYS A 145 -2.05 -6.35 11.05
N PRO A 146 -2.12 -5.40 12.00
CA PRO A 146 -3.40 -4.99 12.59
C PRO A 146 -4.26 -4.29 11.54
N ALA A 147 -5.55 -4.63 11.49
CA ALA A 147 -6.50 -3.88 10.68
C ALA A 147 -6.76 -2.49 11.29
N ARG A 148 -7.09 -1.50 10.46
CA ARG A 148 -7.51 -0.17 10.90
C ARG A 148 -9.02 -0.04 10.80
N LEU A 149 -9.65 0.44 11.87
CA LEU A 149 -11.05 0.83 11.88
C LEU A 149 -11.12 2.35 11.63
N THR A 150 -11.82 2.75 10.58
CA THR A 150 -12.00 4.16 10.24
C THR A 150 -13.19 4.76 11.01
N PRO A 151 -13.32 6.11 11.10
CA PRO A 151 -14.42 6.76 11.82
C PRO A 151 -15.82 6.39 11.30
N ASP A 152 -15.94 6.04 10.02
CA ASP A 152 -17.15 5.55 9.35
C ASP A 152 -17.39 4.03 9.53
N LEU A 153 -16.68 3.40 10.48
CA LEU A 153 -16.77 1.97 10.83
C LEU A 153 -16.38 1.02 9.69
N GLN A 154 -15.59 1.48 8.72
CA GLN A 154 -15.01 0.62 7.70
C GLN A 154 -13.73 -0.02 8.22
N VAL A 155 -13.51 -1.29 7.85
CA VAL A 155 -12.32 -2.04 8.26
C VAL A 155 -11.34 -2.09 7.09
N GLN A 156 -10.22 -1.39 7.23
CA GLN A 156 -9.12 -1.39 6.28
C GLN A 156 -8.13 -2.50 6.63
N ARG A 157 -7.84 -3.36 5.65
CA ARG A 157 -6.92 -4.50 5.78
C ARG A 157 -5.91 -4.48 4.65
N GLN A 158 -4.77 -5.11 4.90
CA GLN A 158 -3.67 -5.23 3.96
C GLN A 158 -3.17 -6.68 3.96
N GLY A 159 -2.91 -7.24 2.78
CA GLY A 159 -2.38 -8.60 2.62
C GLY A 159 -0.85 -8.65 2.66
N GLY A 160 -0.20 -7.58 2.21
CA GLY A 160 1.24 -7.38 2.21
C GLY A 160 1.58 -6.00 1.67
N GLY A 161 2.87 -5.71 1.59
CA GLY A 161 3.36 -4.48 0.98
C GLY A 161 4.86 -4.53 0.74
N PHE A 162 5.29 -3.89 -0.35
CA PHE A 162 6.69 -3.66 -0.67
C PHE A 162 7.14 -2.25 -0.27
N GLU A 163 8.31 -2.15 0.35
CA GLU A 163 9.00 -0.89 0.63
C GLU A 163 10.47 -1.01 0.17
N PRO A 164 10.99 -0.10 -0.68
CA PRO A 164 12.34 -0.24 -1.26
C PRO A 164 13.47 -0.44 -0.24
N ALA A 165 13.35 0.16 0.95
CA ALA A 165 14.37 0.08 1.99
C ALA A 165 14.29 -1.19 2.85
N HIS A 166 13.12 -1.84 2.93
CA HIS A 166 12.87 -2.93 3.89
C HIS A 166 12.48 -4.25 3.22
N GLY A 167 12.16 -4.24 1.92
CA GLY A 167 11.68 -5.41 1.19
C GLY A 167 10.17 -5.60 1.32
N ILE A 168 9.74 -6.86 1.35
CA ILE A 168 8.35 -7.28 1.32
C ILE A 168 7.89 -7.66 2.74
N LEU A 169 6.82 -7.03 3.19
CA LEU A 169 6.04 -7.45 4.34
C LEU A 169 4.85 -8.29 3.88
N VAL A 170 4.68 -9.49 4.44
CA VAL A 170 3.49 -10.31 4.27
C VAL A 170 2.69 -10.32 5.56
N CYS A 171 1.40 -9.97 5.47
CA CYS A 171 0.49 -9.96 6.60
C CYS A 171 -0.02 -11.38 6.90
N ALA A 172 0.68 -12.09 7.79
CA ALA A 172 0.48 -13.51 8.09
C ALA A 172 -0.96 -13.85 8.53
N ASN A 173 -1.64 -12.93 9.22
CA ASN A 173 -3.04 -13.07 9.64
C ASN A 173 -4.06 -13.04 8.49
N GLU A 174 -3.68 -12.51 7.32
CA GLU A 174 -4.54 -12.46 6.13
C GLU A 174 -4.21 -13.60 5.12
N VAL A 175 -3.17 -14.41 5.38
CA VAL A 175 -2.80 -15.55 4.53
C VAL A 175 -3.80 -16.70 4.68
N ARG A 176 -4.53 -16.99 3.60
CA ARG A 176 -5.53 -18.07 3.55
C ARG A 176 -4.91 -19.44 3.32
N ASN A 177 -4.11 -19.56 2.27
CA ASN A 177 -3.43 -20.79 1.86
C ASN A 177 -2.17 -20.43 1.05
N ARG A 178 -1.39 -21.44 0.64
CA ARG A 178 -0.13 -21.22 -0.09
C ARG A 178 -0.31 -20.54 -1.44
N GLY A 179 -1.38 -20.85 -2.19
CA GLY A 179 -1.67 -20.20 -3.47
C GLY A 179 -1.98 -18.70 -3.28
N HIS A 180 -2.75 -18.36 -2.24
CA HIS A 180 -2.98 -16.97 -1.88
C HIS A 180 -1.68 -16.22 -1.51
N LEU A 181 -0.76 -16.89 -0.81
CA LEU A 181 0.54 -16.31 -0.53
C LEU A 181 1.37 -16.15 -1.80
N GLU A 182 1.31 -17.11 -2.73
CA GLU A 182 2.00 -17.00 -4.02
C GLU A 182 1.54 -15.77 -4.79
N ASP A 183 0.23 -15.56 -4.92
CA ASP A 183 -0.31 -14.39 -5.62
C ASP A 183 0.08 -13.08 -4.90
N THR A 184 0.00 -13.05 -3.56
CA THR A 184 0.42 -11.87 -2.77
C THR A 184 1.91 -11.59 -2.95
N LEU A 185 2.76 -12.59 -2.82
CA LEU A 185 4.20 -12.44 -2.94
C LEU A 185 4.61 -12.04 -4.37
N ALA A 186 3.98 -12.63 -5.38
CA ALA A 186 4.21 -12.24 -6.78
C ALA A 186 3.83 -10.78 -7.04
N HIS A 187 2.72 -10.30 -6.46
CA HIS A 187 2.30 -8.89 -6.55
C HIS A 187 3.40 -7.97 -6.00
N GLU A 188 3.85 -8.23 -4.78
CA GLU A 188 4.88 -7.41 -4.14
C GLU A 188 6.26 -7.54 -4.83
N MET A 189 6.58 -8.69 -5.43
CA MET A 189 7.80 -8.87 -6.21
C MET A 189 7.75 -8.11 -7.54
N VAL A 190 6.59 -7.95 -8.17
CA VAL A 190 6.44 -7.07 -9.34
C VAL A 190 6.71 -5.62 -8.96
N HIS A 191 6.24 -5.16 -7.80
CA HIS A 191 6.63 -3.85 -7.28
C HIS A 191 8.14 -3.72 -7.08
N ALA A 192 8.79 -4.74 -6.49
CA ALA A 192 10.24 -4.71 -6.33
C ALA A 192 11.01 -4.69 -7.66
N TYR A 193 10.54 -5.45 -8.65
CA TYR A 193 11.09 -5.42 -10.00
C TYR A 193 10.92 -4.03 -10.64
N ASP A 194 9.72 -3.44 -10.54
CA ASP A 194 9.42 -2.14 -11.11
C ASP A 194 10.25 -1.01 -10.45
N GLN A 195 10.50 -1.10 -9.14
CA GLN A 195 11.42 -0.21 -8.43
C GLN A 195 12.80 -0.20 -9.05
N LEU A 196 13.36 -1.38 -9.27
CA LEU A 196 14.72 -1.52 -9.80
C LEU A 196 14.79 -1.14 -11.28
N ARG A 197 13.72 -1.43 -12.04
CA ARG A 197 13.73 -1.26 -13.50
C ARG A 197 13.40 0.16 -13.95
N PHE A 198 12.50 0.84 -13.26
CA PHE A 198 11.96 2.15 -13.67
C PHE A 198 12.13 3.24 -12.62
N GLU A 199 12.79 2.95 -11.48
CA GLU A 199 12.98 3.90 -10.37
C GLU A 199 11.65 4.54 -9.94
N VAL A 200 10.63 3.69 -9.81
CA VAL A 200 9.25 4.13 -9.56
C VAL A 200 9.17 4.88 -8.24
N ASP A 201 8.46 6.00 -8.25
CA ASP A 201 8.02 6.66 -7.04
C ASP A 201 6.82 5.91 -6.44
N PHE A 202 7.10 4.84 -5.67
CA PHE A 202 6.07 4.06 -4.96
C PHE A 202 5.38 4.82 -3.88
N ARG A 203 5.88 5.98 -3.44
CA ARG A 203 5.08 6.80 -2.55
C ARG A 203 4.05 7.49 -3.41
N GLY A 204 4.43 8.05 -4.55
CA GLY A 204 3.56 8.83 -5.43
C GLY A 204 3.55 10.31 -5.05
N GLU A 205 4.56 10.73 -4.29
CA GLU A 205 4.79 12.11 -3.87
C GLU A 205 5.15 13.01 -5.07
N LYS A 206 5.72 12.41 -6.12
CA LYS A 206 6.19 13.06 -7.34
C LYS A 206 5.37 12.65 -8.56
N ASN A 207 4.95 11.38 -8.68
CA ASN A 207 4.26 10.91 -9.88
C ASN A 207 3.24 9.77 -9.65
N LEU A 208 1.96 10.14 -9.50
CA LEU A 208 0.84 9.19 -9.37
C LEU A 208 0.68 8.24 -10.57
N LYS A 209 1.18 8.61 -11.77
CA LYS A 209 1.08 7.76 -12.96
C LYS A 209 1.97 6.52 -12.87
N GLN A 210 3.18 6.67 -12.34
CA GLN A 210 4.09 5.55 -12.13
C GLN A 210 3.54 4.60 -11.07
N ALA A 211 3.01 5.16 -9.97
CA ALA A 211 2.32 4.39 -8.95
C ALA A 211 1.13 3.61 -9.55
N ALA A 212 0.24 4.26 -10.31
CA ALA A 212 -0.88 3.56 -10.95
C ALA A 212 -0.41 2.47 -11.93
N CYS A 213 0.66 2.73 -12.68
CA CYS A 213 1.21 1.79 -13.65
C CYS A 213 1.72 0.50 -12.98
N THR A 214 2.47 0.62 -11.88
CA THR A 214 2.97 -0.56 -11.17
C THR A 214 1.84 -1.35 -10.50
N GLU A 215 0.79 -0.69 -10.01
CA GLU A 215 -0.39 -1.37 -9.46
C GLU A 215 -1.15 -2.17 -10.53
N ILE A 216 -1.27 -1.62 -11.75
CA ILE A 216 -1.87 -2.34 -12.89
C ILE A 216 -1.04 -3.58 -13.21
N ARG A 217 0.29 -3.43 -13.33
CA ARG A 217 1.18 -4.54 -13.66
C ARG A 217 1.23 -5.59 -12.57
N ALA A 218 1.33 -5.20 -11.30
CA ALA A 218 1.30 -6.13 -10.17
C ALA A 218 -0.03 -6.91 -10.11
N SER A 219 -1.16 -6.24 -10.33
CA SER A 219 -2.47 -6.89 -10.37
C SER A 219 -2.63 -7.85 -11.56
N MET A 220 -2.04 -7.49 -12.69
CA MET A 220 -2.10 -8.30 -13.92
C MET A 220 -1.18 -9.53 -13.85
N LEU A 221 0.04 -9.38 -13.34
CA LEU A 221 1.11 -10.38 -13.45
C LEU A 221 1.22 -11.31 -12.23
N SER A 222 0.60 -10.97 -11.11
CA SER A 222 0.69 -11.76 -9.87
C SER A 222 -0.19 -13.00 -9.85
N GLY A 223 -1.26 -13.02 -10.64
CA GLY A 223 -2.28 -14.05 -10.58
C GLY A 223 -3.40 -13.81 -9.56
N GLU A 224 -3.43 -12.67 -8.87
CA GLU A 224 -4.51 -12.38 -7.91
C GLU A 224 -5.89 -12.17 -8.56
N CYS A 225 -5.89 -11.80 -9.84
CA CYS A 225 -7.08 -11.66 -10.68
C CYS A 225 -7.42 -12.93 -11.47
N ARG A 226 -6.84 -14.08 -11.10
CA ARG A 226 -7.11 -15.38 -11.73
C ARG A 226 -8.57 -15.77 -11.61
N TRP A 227 -9.10 -16.30 -12.71
CA TRP A 227 -10.44 -16.86 -12.77
C TRP A 227 -10.39 -18.35 -13.10
N THR A 228 -10.03 -19.16 -12.12
CA THR A 228 -9.80 -20.61 -12.29
C THR A 228 -11.06 -21.48 -12.21
N ARG A 229 -12.28 -20.93 -12.19
CA ARG A 229 -13.50 -21.73 -11.92
C ARG A 229 -14.62 -21.66 -12.97
N GLU A 230 -14.48 -20.92 -14.07
CA GLU A 230 -15.60 -20.75 -15.01
C GLU A 230 -15.27 -20.97 -16.49
N VAL A 231 -14.01 -20.90 -16.93
CA VAL A 231 -13.64 -21.27 -18.31
C VAL A 231 -13.78 -22.77 -18.53
N PHE A 232 -13.18 -23.57 -17.65
CA PHE A 232 -13.19 -25.04 -17.77
C PHE A 232 -14.53 -25.69 -17.39
N THR A 233 -15.43 -24.95 -16.73
CA THR A 233 -16.70 -25.51 -16.23
C THR A 233 -17.94 -24.92 -16.92
N ARG A 234 -17.85 -23.72 -17.51
CA ARG A 234 -19.04 -22.98 -18.02
C ARG A 234 -18.88 -22.37 -19.41
N GLY A 235 -17.73 -22.50 -20.08
CA GLY A 235 -17.60 -22.23 -21.52
C GLY A 235 -17.95 -20.80 -21.98
N ASN A 236 -17.68 -19.79 -21.15
CA ASN A 236 -18.10 -18.41 -21.40
C ASN A 236 -16.94 -17.53 -21.92
N TYR A 237 -17.09 -16.95 -23.12
CA TYR A 237 -16.04 -16.20 -23.84
C TYR A 237 -16.01 -14.69 -23.55
N THR A 238 -16.79 -14.19 -22.60
CA THR A 238 -16.72 -12.79 -22.07
C THR A 238 -15.52 -12.55 -21.13
N LEU A 239 -14.56 -13.48 -21.16
CA LEU A 239 -13.43 -13.71 -20.26
C LEU A 239 -12.42 -12.56 -20.17
N THR A 240 -12.16 -11.84 -21.27
CA THR A 240 -11.16 -10.77 -21.30
C THR A 240 -11.57 -9.56 -20.47
N GLN A 241 -12.87 -9.24 -20.44
CA GLN A 241 -13.36 -8.08 -19.69
C GLN A 241 -13.33 -8.31 -18.17
N GLN A 242 -13.61 -9.52 -17.69
CA GLN A 242 -13.63 -9.79 -16.24
C GLN A 242 -12.24 -9.66 -15.62
N PHE A 243 -11.21 -10.17 -16.31
CA PHE A 243 -9.82 -9.99 -15.89
C PHE A 243 -9.42 -8.51 -15.87
N GLN A 244 -9.70 -7.78 -16.96
CA GLN A 244 -9.44 -6.33 -17.02
C GLN A 244 -10.19 -5.57 -15.93
N ASN A 245 -11.45 -5.90 -15.67
CA ASN A 245 -12.26 -5.28 -14.63
C ASN A 245 -11.68 -5.56 -13.24
N CYS A 246 -11.19 -6.79 -12.99
CA CYS A 246 -10.50 -7.13 -11.75
C CYS A 246 -9.24 -6.28 -11.59
N VAL A 247 -8.38 -6.22 -12.61
CA VAL A 247 -7.12 -5.45 -12.60
C VAL A 247 -7.40 -3.97 -12.40
N ARG A 248 -8.36 -3.37 -13.12
CA ARG A 248 -8.79 -1.97 -12.92
C ARG A 248 -9.22 -1.73 -11.49
N ARG A 249 -10.11 -2.57 -10.96
CA ARG A 249 -10.63 -2.43 -9.60
C ARG A 249 -9.52 -2.52 -8.55
N ARG A 250 -8.61 -3.50 -8.69
CA ARG A 250 -7.48 -3.67 -7.78
C ARG A 250 -6.53 -2.48 -7.82
N ALA A 251 -6.16 -2.01 -9.01
CA ALA A 251 -5.29 -0.83 -9.16
C ALA A 251 -5.92 0.44 -8.56
N VAL A 252 -7.21 0.68 -8.83
CA VAL A 252 -7.93 1.82 -8.23
C VAL A 252 -7.98 1.71 -6.70
N GLN A 253 -8.25 0.51 -6.16
CA GLN A 253 -8.28 0.29 -4.71
C GLN A 253 -6.90 0.52 -4.07
N SER A 254 -5.83 0.05 -4.69
CA SER A 254 -4.48 0.33 -4.20
C SER A 254 -4.13 1.81 -4.27
N MET A 255 -4.54 2.52 -5.33
CA MET A 255 -4.36 3.97 -5.43
C MET A 255 -5.10 4.72 -4.33
N MET A 256 -6.33 4.31 -4.00
CA MET A 256 -7.13 4.89 -2.91
C MET A 256 -6.53 4.69 -1.53
N ALA A 257 -5.69 3.67 -1.33
CA ALA A 257 -4.99 3.45 -0.06
C ALA A 257 -3.83 4.45 0.16
N ARG A 258 -3.52 5.30 -0.83
CA ARG A 258 -2.38 6.23 -0.78
C ARG A 258 -2.80 7.60 -0.22
N PRO A 259 -2.01 8.22 0.68
CA PRO A 259 -2.38 9.47 1.33
C PRO A 259 -2.59 10.69 0.40
N TRP A 260 -1.95 10.71 -0.77
CA TRP A 260 -1.93 11.82 -1.72
C TRP A 260 -2.96 11.68 -2.84
N VAL A 261 -3.71 10.58 -2.85
CA VAL A 261 -4.89 10.43 -3.71
C VAL A 261 -6.09 10.96 -2.94
N LYS A 262 -6.77 11.96 -3.52
CA LYS A 262 -7.84 12.72 -2.86
C LYS A 262 -9.13 11.93 -2.76
N ASP A 263 -9.52 11.31 -3.87
CA ASP A 263 -10.80 10.63 -4.04
C ASP A 263 -10.71 9.54 -5.12
N ASP A 264 -11.79 8.76 -5.21
CA ASP A 264 -11.95 7.67 -6.17
C ASP A 264 -11.93 8.16 -7.62
N VAL A 265 -12.48 9.36 -7.87
CA VAL A 265 -12.47 10.00 -9.18
C VAL A 265 -11.03 10.22 -9.67
N GLN A 266 -10.15 10.74 -8.81
CA GLN A 266 -8.74 10.92 -9.13
C GLN A 266 -8.05 9.57 -9.36
N ALA A 267 -8.30 8.57 -8.49
CA ALA A 267 -7.71 7.24 -8.63
C ALA A 267 -8.09 6.60 -9.97
N VAL A 268 -9.37 6.60 -10.31
CA VAL A 268 -9.90 6.07 -11.58
C VAL A 268 -9.31 6.83 -12.77
N LYS A 269 -9.25 8.16 -12.70
CA LYS A 269 -8.68 8.98 -13.76
C LYS A 269 -7.22 8.62 -14.03
N VAL A 270 -6.38 8.56 -13.00
CA VAL A 270 -4.94 8.27 -13.15
C VAL A 270 -4.72 6.84 -13.66
N VAL A 271 -5.46 5.85 -13.17
CA VAL A 271 -5.41 4.47 -13.67
C VAL A 271 -5.80 4.40 -15.14
N ASN A 272 -6.84 5.12 -15.56
CA ASN A 272 -7.28 5.16 -16.96
C ASN A 272 -6.26 5.85 -17.87
N GLU A 273 -5.58 6.90 -17.40
CA GLU A 273 -4.57 7.63 -18.18
C GLU A 273 -3.37 6.77 -18.58
N VAL A 274 -3.03 5.76 -17.79
CA VAL A 274 -1.86 4.89 -18.04
C VAL A 274 -2.24 3.49 -18.50
N TRP A 275 -3.54 3.18 -18.56
CA TRP A 275 -4.07 1.83 -18.75
C TRP A 275 -3.45 1.10 -19.94
N ASP A 276 -3.56 1.67 -21.14
CA ASP A 276 -3.15 0.97 -22.37
C ASP A 276 -1.66 0.65 -22.39
N SER A 277 -0.83 1.56 -21.87
CA SER A 277 0.63 1.37 -21.81
C SER A 277 1.03 0.35 -20.74
N CYS A 278 0.38 0.36 -19.58
CA CYS A 278 0.82 -0.45 -18.44
C CYS A 278 0.22 -1.85 -18.47
N PHE A 279 -1.01 -1.99 -18.96
CA PHE A 279 -1.68 -3.28 -19.10
C PHE A 279 -1.12 -4.10 -20.28
N SER A 280 -0.48 -3.46 -21.26
CA SER A 280 0.21 -4.18 -22.35
C SER A 280 1.65 -4.59 -21.99
N ASP A 281 2.20 -4.07 -20.89
CA ASP A 281 3.56 -4.34 -20.46
C ASP A 281 3.64 -5.60 -19.57
N THR A 282 4.01 -6.73 -20.17
CA THR A 282 4.07 -8.03 -19.50
C THR A 282 5.38 -8.30 -18.75
N ARG A 283 6.36 -7.39 -18.84
CA ARG A 283 7.69 -7.61 -18.23
C ARG A 283 7.58 -7.83 -16.71
N PRO A 284 8.40 -8.74 -16.14
CA PRO A 284 9.48 -9.49 -16.79
C PRO A 284 9.05 -10.75 -17.54
N PHE A 285 7.76 -11.08 -17.57
CA PHE A 285 7.24 -12.22 -18.30
C PHE A 285 7.12 -11.90 -19.79
N ASP A 286 7.18 -12.92 -20.64
CA ASP A 286 6.94 -12.76 -22.08
C ASP A 286 5.44 -12.60 -22.38
N GLU A 287 4.58 -13.22 -21.57
CA GLU A 287 3.13 -13.20 -21.71
C GLU A 287 2.40 -13.23 -20.36
N ILE A 288 1.10 -12.97 -20.38
CA ILE A 288 0.23 -13.19 -19.22
C ILE A 288 0.01 -14.70 -19.06
N TYR A 289 0.65 -15.28 -18.06
CA TYR A 289 0.81 -16.73 -17.93
C TYR A 289 -0.19 -17.39 -16.96
N ARG A 290 -1.14 -16.65 -16.37
CA ARG A 290 -2.00 -17.15 -15.28
C ARG A 290 -3.47 -16.74 -15.33
#